data_AF-A0A929A6K3-F1
#
_entry.id   AF-A0A929A6K3-F1
#
_cell.length_a   1.000
_cell.length_b   1.000
_cell.length_c   1.000
_cell.angle_alpha   90.00
_cell.angle_beta   90.00
_cell.angle_gamma   90.00
#
_symmetry.space_group_name_H-M   'P 1'
#
loop_
_entity.id
_entity.type
_entity.pdbx_description
1 polymer ?
#
loop_
_entity_poly.entity_id
_entity_poly.type
_entity_poly.pdbx_seq_one_letter_code
_entity_poly.pdbx_strand_id
1 'polypeptide(L)'
;MSRRNPRKSSSFQYFLAGGSLLALVGLLADVRTSFEARPVSNVCQDVVQPQSVLSRDELSQVLAVPERDAKATIQAIVSDPYCRLAPVEIRQGVVAEREVYPLAFDPHTWFVLLYEGEEYAGYSFVFQK
;
A
#
# COMPACT_ATOMS: atom_id res chain seq x y z
N MET A 1 -61.28 -29.87 50.47
CA MET A 1 -61.30 -29.80 48.99
C MET A 1 -60.99 -28.38 48.58
N SER A 2 -59.82 -28.11 47.99
CA SER A 2 -59.40 -26.77 47.58
C SER A 2 -58.98 -26.82 46.12
N ARG A 3 -59.79 -26.23 45.22
CA ARG A 3 -59.46 -26.04 43.81
C ARG A 3 -58.77 -24.67 43.68
N ARG A 4 -57.49 -24.66 43.32
CA ARG A 4 -56.79 -23.46 42.85
C ARG A 4 -56.60 -23.56 41.34
N ASN A 5 -57.17 -22.61 40.61
CA ASN A 5 -57.01 -22.44 39.17
C ASN A 5 -55.74 -21.59 38.89
N PRO A 6 -54.99 -21.80 37.79
CA PRO A 6 -53.77 -21.05 37.53
C PRO A 6 -54.05 -19.78 36.70
N ARG A 7 -53.43 -18.66 37.06
CA ARG A 7 -53.23 -17.53 36.13
C ARG A 7 -51.75 -17.48 35.77
N LYS A 8 -51.43 -17.97 34.56
CA LYS A 8 -50.13 -17.76 33.91
C LYS A 8 -50.06 -16.27 33.51
N SER A 9 -49.29 -15.49 34.25
CA SER A 9 -49.01 -14.10 33.92
C SER A 9 -47.83 -14.07 32.94
N SER A 10 -48.08 -13.50 31.76
CA SER A 10 -47.11 -13.17 30.72
C SER A 10 -45.98 -12.30 31.29
N SER A 11 -44.76 -12.85 31.40
CA SER A 11 -43.54 -12.08 31.71
C SER A 11 -42.42 -12.35 30.71
N PHE A 12 -42.77 -12.66 29.45
CA PHE A 12 -41.78 -12.91 28.40
C PHE A 12 -41.77 -11.85 27.29
N GLN A 13 -42.63 -10.82 27.38
CA GLN A 13 -42.79 -9.84 26.31
C GLN A 13 -41.84 -8.63 26.38
N TYR A 14 -41.01 -8.50 27.43
CA TYR A 14 -40.11 -7.34 27.57
C TYR A 14 -38.65 -7.63 27.21
N PHE A 15 -38.26 -8.89 27.01
CA PHE A 15 -36.87 -9.23 26.68
C PHE A 15 -36.53 -9.19 25.19
N LEU A 16 -37.52 -9.06 24.30
CA LEU A 16 -37.30 -9.03 22.84
C LEU A 16 -37.20 -7.63 22.23
N ALA A 17 -37.51 -6.57 22.99
CA ALA A 17 -37.53 -5.20 22.45
C ALA A 17 -36.26 -4.37 22.74
N GLY A 18 -35.32 -4.88 23.54
CA GLY A 18 -34.11 -4.13 23.95
C GLY A 18 -32.85 -4.42 23.12
N GLY A 19 -32.77 -5.56 22.43
CA GLY A 19 -31.54 -5.99 21.74
C GLY A 19 -31.27 -5.28 20.41
N SER A 20 -32.31 -4.80 19.74
CA SER A 20 -32.21 -4.27 18.36
C SER A 20 -31.55 -2.90 18.27
N LEU A 21 -31.63 -2.08 19.32
CA LEU A 21 -31.06 -0.73 19.33
C LEU A 21 -29.54 -0.71 19.57
N LEU A 22 -28.99 -1.68 20.33
CA LEU A 22 -27.55 -1.76 20.57
C LEU A 22 -26.77 -2.29 19.35
N ALA A 23 -27.37 -3.18 18.54
CA ALA A 23 -26.75 -3.69 17.32
C ALA A 23 -26.52 -2.59 16.26
N LEU A 24 -27.43 -1.60 16.17
CA LEU A 24 -27.31 -0.47 15.23
C LEU A 24 -26.20 0.52 15.63
N VAL A 25 -25.96 0.73 16.93
CA VAL A 25 -24.88 1.61 17.41
C VAL A 25 -23.50 0.98 17.19
N GLY A 26 -23.36 -0.34 17.40
CA GLY A 26 -22.11 -1.05 17.10
C GLY A 26 -21.74 -0.99 15.61
N LEU A 27 -22.72 -1.09 14.72
CA LEU A 27 -22.49 -1.04 13.27
C LEU A 27 -22.03 0.34 12.76
N LEU A 28 -22.39 1.42 13.45
CA LEU A 28 -21.94 2.78 13.12
C LEU A 28 -20.55 3.10 13.67
N ALA A 29 -20.08 2.35 14.67
CA ALA A 29 -18.78 2.57 15.31
C ALA A 29 -17.63 1.79 14.63
N ASP A 30 -17.90 0.76 13.84
CA ASP A 30 -16.91 -0.25 13.43
C ASP A 30 -16.34 -0.12 12.00
N VAL A 31 -16.46 1.03 11.32
CA VAL A 31 -15.89 1.19 9.97
C VAL A 31 -15.20 2.55 9.77
N ARG A 32 -14.52 3.04 10.82
CA ARG A 32 -13.62 4.20 10.70
C ARG A 32 -12.27 3.96 11.35
N THR A 33 -11.83 2.71 11.44
CA THR A 33 -10.41 2.41 11.46
C THR A 33 -9.88 2.68 10.05
N SER A 34 -9.74 3.96 9.74
CA SER A 34 -8.94 4.43 8.62
C SER A 34 -7.57 3.81 8.79
N PHE A 35 -7.27 2.78 8.02
CA PHE A 35 -5.90 2.35 7.77
C PHE A 35 -5.25 3.51 7.03
N GLU A 36 -4.80 4.54 7.76
CA GLU A 36 -3.93 5.56 7.23
C GLU A 36 -2.65 4.84 6.83
N ALA A 37 -2.49 4.65 5.51
CA ALA A 37 -1.24 4.20 4.94
C ALA A 37 -0.16 5.15 5.44
N ARG A 38 0.83 4.62 6.17
CA ARG A 38 1.96 5.42 6.66
C ARG A 38 2.59 6.12 5.45
N PRO A 39 2.90 7.43 5.54
CA PRO A 39 3.51 8.14 4.44
C PRO A 39 4.83 7.47 4.07
N VAL A 40 4.92 7.05 2.81
CA VAL A 40 6.14 6.43 2.26
C VAL A 40 7.22 7.51 2.18
N SER A 41 8.33 7.30 2.90
CA SER A 41 9.46 8.22 2.84
C SER A 41 10.17 8.09 1.49
N ASN A 42 10.50 9.23 0.89
CA ASN A 42 11.30 9.34 -0.31
C ASN A 42 12.70 9.91 0.00
N VAL A 43 13.18 9.69 1.22
CA VAL A 43 14.55 10.05 1.62
C VAL A 43 15.50 8.93 1.20
N CYS A 44 16.58 9.30 0.49
CA CYS A 44 17.65 8.37 0.16
C CYS A 44 18.28 7.81 1.44
N GLN A 45 18.31 6.47 1.54
CA GLN A 45 18.97 5.76 2.62
C GLN A 45 20.43 5.45 2.28
N ASP A 46 20.67 5.16 1.00
CA ASP A 46 21.99 4.80 0.48
C ASP A 46 22.19 5.46 -0.88
N VAL A 47 23.21 6.31 -1.00
CA VAL A 47 23.55 6.98 -2.26
C VAL A 47 24.55 6.10 -3.00
N VAL A 48 24.14 5.60 -4.16
CA VAL A 48 24.90 4.62 -4.93
C VAL A 48 25.78 5.33 -5.97
N GLN A 49 25.17 6.07 -6.89
CA GLN A 49 25.88 6.82 -7.93
C GLN A 49 25.35 8.26 -8.04
N PRO A 50 26.00 9.26 -7.40
CA PRO A 50 25.47 10.63 -7.30
C PRO A 50 25.21 11.35 -8.64
N GLN A 51 25.84 10.91 -9.73
CA GLN A 51 25.71 11.48 -11.07
C GLN A 51 24.77 10.66 -11.97
N SER A 52 24.14 9.62 -11.46
CA SER A 52 23.21 8.80 -12.22
C SER A 52 21.95 9.60 -12.55
N VAL A 53 21.57 9.56 -13.82
CA VAL A 53 20.36 10.17 -14.36
C VAL A 53 19.78 9.26 -15.44
N LEU A 54 18.47 9.31 -15.63
CA LEU A 54 17.76 8.53 -16.63
C LEU A 54 17.39 9.42 -17.83
N SER A 55 17.86 9.04 -19.01
CA SER A 55 17.53 9.71 -20.27
C SER A 55 16.08 9.42 -20.72
N ARG A 56 15.59 10.19 -21.70
CA ARG A 56 14.27 9.93 -22.32
C ARG A 56 14.22 8.57 -23.00
N ASP A 57 15.31 8.19 -23.66
CA ASP A 57 15.39 6.95 -24.43
C ASP A 57 15.40 5.73 -23.51
N GLU A 58 16.20 5.76 -22.44
CA GLU A 58 16.21 4.69 -21.42
C GLU A 58 14.85 4.59 -20.72
N LEU A 59 14.24 5.72 -20.34
CA LEU A 59 12.90 5.73 -19.76
C LEU A 59 11.88 5.07 -20.70
N SER A 60 11.89 5.43 -21.99
CA SER A 60 10.95 4.85 -22.95
C SER A 60 11.11 3.33 -23.10
N GLN A 61 12.35 2.83 -23.02
CA GLN A 61 12.65 1.40 -23.07
C GLN A 61 12.18 0.69 -21.80
N VAL A 62 12.44 1.26 -20.62
CA VAL A 62 11.95 0.71 -19.34
C VAL A 62 10.43 0.64 -19.31
N LEU A 63 9.73 1.67 -19.79
CA LEU A 63 8.26 1.70 -19.82
C LEU A 63 7.64 0.65 -20.76
N ALA A 64 8.44 0.04 -21.64
CA ALA A 64 8.01 -1.06 -22.51
C ALA A 64 8.25 -2.44 -21.87
N VAL A 65 8.97 -2.53 -20.76
CA VAL A 65 9.22 -3.79 -20.04
C VAL A 65 7.98 -4.15 -19.21
N PRO A 66 7.39 -5.34 -19.39
CA PRO A 66 6.26 -5.78 -18.58
C PRO A 66 6.67 -6.06 -17.13
N GLU A 67 5.77 -5.77 -16.18
CA GLU A 67 5.93 -6.23 -14.80
C GLU A 67 6.14 -7.76 -14.75
N ARG A 68 6.86 -8.23 -13.72
CA ARG A 68 7.31 -9.63 -13.52
C ARG A 68 8.47 -10.10 -14.40
N ASP A 69 8.95 -9.27 -15.32
CA ASP A 69 10.22 -9.57 -15.99
C ASP A 69 11.40 -9.53 -15.01
N ALA A 70 12.52 -10.11 -15.43
CA ALA A 70 13.73 -10.15 -14.62
C ALA A 70 14.27 -8.73 -14.34
N LYS A 71 14.72 -8.49 -13.11
CA LYS A 71 15.47 -7.29 -12.70
C LYS A 71 16.65 -7.02 -13.63
N ALA A 72 17.33 -8.09 -14.08
CA ALA A 72 18.42 -8.01 -15.04
C ALA A 72 18.01 -7.36 -16.39
N THR A 73 16.76 -7.51 -16.83
CA THR A 73 16.25 -6.84 -18.04
C THR A 73 16.26 -5.32 -17.87
N ILE A 74 15.83 -4.82 -16.71
CA ILE A 74 15.88 -3.39 -16.39
C ILE A 74 17.33 -2.90 -16.29
N GLN A 75 18.19 -3.66 -15.61
CA GLN A 75 19.61 -3.33 -15.44
C GLN A 75 20.41 -3.34 -16.75
N ALA A 76 19.90 -3.97 -17.81
CA ALA A 76 20.49 -3.87 -19.15
C ALA A 76 20.14 -2.55 -19.86
N ILE A 77 19.09 -1.86 -19.40
CA ILE A 77 18.60 -0.60 -19.98
C ILE A 77 19.14 0.60 -19.21
N VAL A 78 19.18 0.51 -17.88
CA VAL A 78 19.56 1.62 -16.99
C VAL A 78 20.90 1.35 -16.31
N SER A 79 21.65 2.41 -16.02
CA SER A 79 22.86 2.33 -15.19
C SER A 79 22.54 2.06 -13.71
N ASP A 80 23.56 2.07 -12.85
CA ASP A 80 23.35 2.08 -11.41
C ASP A 80 22.46 3.24 -10.96
N PRO A 81 21.62 3.06 -9.92
CA PRO A 81 20.73 4.10 -9.45
C PRO A 81 21.47 5.26 -8.78
N TYR A 82 20.80 6.41 -8.69
CA TYR A 82 21.27 7.51 -7.86
C TYR A 82 21.34 7.11 -6.39
N CYS A 83 20.23 6.57 -5.87
CA CYS A 83 20.13 6.13 -4.49
C CYS A 83 19.09 5.02 -4.32
N ARG A 84 19.09 4.39 -3.15
CA ARG A 84 18.05 3.46 -2.70
C ARG A 84 17.20 4.11 -1.62
N LEU A 85 15.88 3.92 -1.72
CA LEU A 85 14.92 4.36 -0.71
C LEU A 85 14.63 3.24 0.27
N ALA A 86 13.97 3.60 1.38
CA ALA A 86 13.37 2.62 2.27
C ALA A 86 12.47 1.66 1.47
N PRO A 87 12.61 0.34 1.65
CA PRO A 87 11.73 -0.62 1.01
C PRO A 87 10.29 -0.43 1.51
N VAL A 88 9.31 -0.81 0.70
CA VAL A 88 7.88 -0.63 1.00
C VAL A 88 7.12 -1.92 0.82
N GLU A 89 6.08 -2.13 1.61
CA GLU A 89 5.13 -3.20 1.34
C GLU A 89 4.12 -2.71 0.30
N ILE A 90 4.18 -3.23 -0.93
CA ILE A 90 3.19 -2.86 -1.96
C ILE A 90 1.89 -3.65 -1.79
N ARG A 91 1.98 -4.84 -1.20
CA ARG A 91 0.87 -5.69 -0.80
C ARG A 91 1.28 -6.49 0.44
N GLN A 92 0.30 -6.99 1.20
CA GLN A 92 0.55 -7.64 2.49
C GLN A 92 1.63 -8.71 2.40
N GLY A 93 2.73 -8.51 3.14
CA GLY A 93 3.84 -9.45 3.21
C GLY A 93 4.80 -9.45 2.02
N VAL A 94 4.63 -8.54 1.04
CA VAL A 94 5.54 -8.42 -0.11
C VAL A 94 6.26 -7.09 -0.05
N VAL A 95 7.54 -7.19 0.30
CA VAL A 95 8.47 -6.07 0.41
C VAL A 95 9.09 -5.80 -0.95
N ALA A 96 9.06 -4.54 -1.38
CA ALA A 96 9.67 -4.08 -2.60
C ALA A 96 10.84 -3.14 -2.34
N GLU A 97 11.95 -3.44 -2.99
CA GLU A 97 13.13 -2.59 -3.08
C GLU A 97 12.84 -1.41 -3.99
N ARG A 98 13.49 -0.27 -3.74
CA ARG A 98 13.22 1.00 -4.42
C ARG A 98 14.50 1.67 -4.85
N GLU A 99 14.69 1.77 -6.15
CA GLU A 99 15.86 2.38 -6.78
C GLU A 99 15.46 3.69 -7.48
N VAL A 100 16.24 4.76 -7.24
CA VAL A 100 15.91 6.12 -7.69
C VAL A 100 16.77 6.51 -8.88
N TYR A 101 16.11 7.09 -9.87
CA TYR A 101 16.72 7.61 -11.07
C TYR A 101 16.16 9.01 -11.38
N PRO A 102 16.91 10.09 -11.08
CA PRO A 102 16.53 11.44 -11.48
C PRO A 102 16.40 11.53 -13.01
N LEU A 103 15.37 12.19 -13.52
CA LEU A 103 15.22 12.34 -14.96
C LEU A 103 16.19 13.40 -15.48
N ALA A 104 16.99 13.04 -16.49
CA ALA A 104 17.98 13.94 -17.08
C ALA A 104 17.36 15.22 -17.67
N PHE A 105 16.10 15.13 -18.11
CA PHE A 105 15.35 16.23 -18.73
C PHE A 105 14.40 16.95 -17.75
N ASP A 106 14.28 16.47 -16.52
CA ASP A 106 13.52 17.08 -15.43
C ASP A 106 14.11 16.65 -14.07
N PRO A 107 15.20 17.30 -13.61
CA PRO A 107 15.93 16.85 -12.43
C PRO A 107 15.13 16.90 -11.12
N HIS A 108 13.98 17.57 -11.12
CA HIS A 108 13.07 17.66 -9.97
C HIS A 108 12.07 16.49 -9.93
N THR A 109 12.08 15.62 -10.95
CA THR A 109 11.28 14.41 -11.00
C THR A 109 12.18 13.19 -10.90
N TRP A 110 11.87 12.32 -9.95
CA TRP A 110 12.53 11.03 -9.79
C TRP A 110 11.66 9.92 -10.35
N PHE A 111 12.26 9.07 -11.18
CA PHE A 111 11.71 7.79 -11.56
C PHE A 111 12.17 6.73 -10.57
N VAL A 112 11.23 6.07 -9.90
CA VAL A 112 11.52 5.09 -8.86
C VAL A 112 11.13 3.72 -9.36
N LEU A 113 12.11 2.85 -9.56
CA LEU A 113 11.93 1.46 -9.92
C LEU A 113 11.66 0.60 -8.68
N LEU A 114 10.70 -0.31 -8.80
CA LEU A 114 10.28 -1.23 -7.75
C LEU A 114 10.72 -2.65 -8.12
N TYR A 115 11.31 -3.37 -7.17
CA TYR A 115 11.68 -4.78 -7.36
C TYR A 115 11.19 -5.66 -6.21
N GLU A 116 10.74 -6.85 -6.55
CA GLU A 116 10.40 -7.92 -5.62
C GLU A 116 11.42 -9.05 -5.77
N GLY A 117 12.54 -8.97 -5.03
CA GLY A 117 13.68 -9.85 -5.25
C GLY A 117 14.30 -9.61 -6.63
N GLU A 118 14.31 -10.66 -7.48
CA GLU A 118 14.85 -10.61 -8.84
C GLU A 118 13.81 -10.26 -9.92
N GLU A 119 12.59 -9.87 -9.52
CA GLU A 119 11.53 -9.45 -10.44
C GLU A 119 11.33 -7.94 -10.44
N TYR A 120 11.11 -7.38 -11.63
CA TYR A 120 10.61 -6.04 -11.83
C TYR A 120 9.13 -5.95 -11.41
N ALA A 121 8.85 -5.08 -10.44
CA ALA A 121 7.51 -4.93 -9.85
C ALA A 121 6.78 -3.66 -10.28
N GLY A 122 7.37 -2.87 -11.19
CA GLY A 122 6.78 -1.62 -11.69
C GLY A 122 7.58 -0.38 -11.33
N TYR A 123 6.95 0.79 -11.43
CA TYR A 123 7.59 2.07 -11.19
C TYR A 123 6.64 3.11 -10.59
N SER A 124 7.21 4.22 -10.11
CA SER A 124 6.45 5.41 -9.73
C SER A 124 7.25 6.68 -10.03
N PHE A 125 6.54 7.81 -10.12
CA PHE A 125 7.15 9.13 -10.20
C PHE A 125 7.06 9.84 -8.84
N VAL A 126 8.17 10.41 -8.40
CA VAL A 126 8.24 11.27 -7.22
C VAL A 126 8.64 12.67 -7.66
N PHE A 127 7.75 13.63 -7.43
CA PHE A 127 7.98 15.04 -7.73
C PHE A 127 8.57 15.73 -6.51
N GLN A 128 9.83 16.16 -6.60
CA GLN A 128 10.49 16.96 -5.58
C GLN A 128 9.88 18.37 -5.59
N LYS A 129 9.61 18.91 -4.41
CA LYS A 129 9.08 20.27 -4.22
C LYS A 129 10.19 21.28 -4.03
#